data_AF-A0A022Q7Z5-F1
#
_entry.id   AF-A0A022Q7Z5-F1
#
_cell.length_a   1.000
_cell.length_b   1.000
_cell.length_c   1.000
_cell.angle_alpha   90.00
_cell.angle_beta   90.00
_cell.angle_gamma   90.00
#
_symmetry.space_group_name_H-M   'P 1'
#
loop_
_entity.id
_entity.type
_entity.pdbx_description
1 polymer ?
#
loop_
_entity_poly.entity_id
_entity_poly.type
_entity_poly.pdbx_seq_one_letter_code
_entity_poly.pdbx_strand_id
1 'polypeptide(L)'
;MPVYKSGATFLKFPLQHADSPPLHVISAAQIAAISLVTNPTLDCGSPPTLALASEQRLHGALEILRYTEGMLLSQLGKIDQWLDYAPRFGVGSEFEGACRFVDEHLLRNTFLVGNSLSIADVAVWTGLEGAGLRWQSLRKSKKYQNLVRWFNSIATEYDAVLSEFISTYGKRGPTFE
;
A
#
# COMPACT_ATOMS: atom_id res chain seq x y z
N MET A 1 -2.53 -7.34 -27.93
CA MET A 1 -3.67 -7.51 -27.00
C MET A 1 -3.10 -7.56 -25.59
N PRO A 2 -3.42 -6.60 -24.70
CA PRO A 2 -2.94 -6.69 -23.33
C PRO A 2 -3.74 -7.78 -22.61
N VAL A 3 -3.02 -8.80 -22.15
CA VAL A 3 -3.54 -9.86 -21.30
C VAL A 3 -3.89 -9.23 -19.95
N TYR A 4 -5.19 -9.10 -19.66
CA TYR A 4 -5.64 -8.73 -18.32
C TYR A 4 -5.14 -9.80 -17.35
N LYS A 5 -4.30 -9.39 -16.39
CA LYS A 5 -4.00 -10.25 -15.24
C LYS A 5 -5.31 -10.45 -14.47
N SER A 6 -5.82 -11.68 -14.49
CA SER A 6 -6.94 -12.12 -13.67
C SER A 6 -6.61 -11.86 -12.20
N GLY A 7 -7.43 -11.07 -11.51
CA GLY A 7 -7.31 -10.83 -10.06
C GLY A 7 -7.25 -9.36 -9.59
N ALA A 8 -7.33 -8.37 -10.47
CA ALA A 8 -7.35 -6.96 -10.05
C ALA A 8 -8.78 -6.38 -10.01
N THR A 9 -9.05 -5.54 -9.01
CA THR A 9 -10.32 -4.82 -8.84
C THR A 9 -10.30 -3.57 -9.71
N PHE A 10 -11.36 -3.38 -10.51
CA PHE A 10 -11.44 -2.25 -11.45
C PHE A 10 -12.82 -1.61 -11.43
N LEU A 11 -12.87 -0.28 -11.39
CA LEU A 11 -14.09 0.49 -11.60
C LEU A 11 -14.33 0.70 -13.09
N LYS A 12 -15.49 0.29 -13.59
CA LYS A 12 -15.93 0.49 -14.97
C LYS A 12 -17.01 1.56 -15.07
N PHE A 13 -16.83 2.51 -15.97
CA PHE A 13 -17.82 3.55 -16.27
C PHE A 13 -17.81 3.93 -17.77
N PRO A 14 -18.92 4.42 -18.34
CA PRO A 14 -19.03 4.75 -19.76
C PRO A 14 -18.00 5.80 -20.21
N LEU A 15 -17.45 5.62 -21.43
CA LEU A 15 -16.35 6.42 -22.00
C LEU A 15 -16.83 7.72 -22.67
N GLN A 16 -18.08 7.78 -23.12
CA GLN A 16 -18.62 8.94 -23.83
C GLN A 16 -19.23 9.94 -22.86
N HIS A 17 -18.78 11.20 -22.95
CA HIS A 17 -19.35 12.42 -22.36
C HIS A 17 -20.64 12.16 -21.59
N ALA A 18 -20.51 11.66 -20.37
CA ALA A 18 -21.63 11.65 -19.47
C ALA A 18 -21.90 13.13 -19.20
N ASP A 19 -23.08 13.64 -19.55
CA ASP A 19 -23.48 14.99 -19.14
C ASP A 19 -23.41 15.15 -17.60
N SER A 20 -23.25 14.04 -16.87
CA SER A 20 -22.87 13.98 -15.47
C SER A 20 -22.08 12.68 -15.13
N PRO A 21 -20.74 12.66 -15.19
CA PRO A 21 -19.97 11.50 -14.71
C PRO A 21 -20.20 11.29 -13.20
N PRO A 22 -20.14 10.05 -12.68
CA PRO A 22 -20.32 9.79 -11.25
C PRO A 22 -19.05 10.18 -10.49
N LEU A 23 -18.77 11.48 -10.40
CA LEU A 23 -17.52 12.04 -9.85
C LEU A 23 -17.25 11.53 -8.44
N HIS A 24 -18.28 11.41 -7.61
CA HIS A 24 -18.16 10.86 -6.25
C HIS A 24 -17.64 9.41 -6.24
N VAL A 25 -18.07 8.56 -7.18
CA VAL A 25 -17.58 7.18 -7.29
C VAL A 25 -16.14 7.15 -7.82
N ILE A 26 -15.83 8.01 -8.80
CA ILE A 26 -14.48 8.12 -9.36
C ILE A 26 -13.50 8.58 -8.26
N SER A 27 -13.85 9.64 -7.52
CA SER A 27 -13.05 10.14 -6.40
C SER A 27 -12.87 9.09 -5.31
N ALA A 28 -13.95 8.39 -4.92
CA ALA A 28 -13.86 7.32 -3.92
C ALA A 28 -12.93 6.18 -4.38
N ALA A 29 -13.02 5.77 -5.65
CA ALA A 29 -12.14 4.75 -6.22
C ALA A 29 -10.68 5.21 -6.25
N GLN A 30 -10.40 6.47 -6.58
CA GLN A 30 -9.04 7.02 -6.53
C GLN A 30 -8.48 7.02 -5.11
N ILE A 31 -9.25 7.49 -4.12
CA ILE A 31 -8.86 7.48 -2.70
C ILE A 31 -8.58 6.04 -2.23
N ALA A 32 -9.39 5.10 -2.69
CA ALA A 32 -9.28 3.68 -2.39
C ALA A 32 -8.18 2.96 -3.20
N ALA A 33 -7.41 3.68 -4.02
CA ALA A 33 -6.40 3.12 -4.94
C ALA A 33 -6.95 2.01 -5.85
N ILE A 34 -8.21 2.12 -6.26
CA ILE A 34 -8.86 1.23 -7.22
C ILE A 34 -8.60 1.73 -8.63
N SER A 35 -8.13 0.83 -9.49
CA SER A 35 -7.86 1.13 -10.90
C SER A 35 -9.13 1.50 -11.65
N LEU A 36 -9.07 2.60 -12.41
CA LEU A 36 -10.16 3.12 -13.22
C LEU A 36 -10.07 2.56 -14.65
N VAL A 37 -11.20 2.11 -15.21
CA VAL A 37 -11.30 1.64 -16.60
C VAL A 37 -12.55 2.25 -17.25
N THR A 38 -12.34 3.07 -18.27
CA THR A 38 -13.44 3.56 -19.11
C THR A 38 -13.89 2.47 -20.08
N ASN A 39 -15.19 2.24 -20.21
CA ASN A 39 -15.75 1.27 -21.17
C ASN A 39 -16.60 1.98 -22.24
N PRO A 40 -16.15 2.01 -23.51
CA PRO A 40 -16.87 2.68 -24.59
C PRO A 40 -18.12 1.94 -25.06
N THR A 41 -18.33 0.69 -24.62
CA THR A 41 -19.50 -0.11 -25.01
C THR A 41 -20.69 0.05 -24.06
N LEU A 42 -20.56 0.85 -23.00
CA LEU A 42 -21.65 1.10 -22.06
C LEU A 42 -22.48 2.30 -22.52
N ASP A 43 -23.80 2.14 -22.52
CA ASP A 43 -24.74 3.20 -22.91
C ASP A 43 -24.64 4.41 -21.97
N CYS A 44 -24.87 5.61 -22.52
CA CYS A 44 -25.00 6.84 -21.75
C CYS A 44 -26.14 6.68 -20.73
N GLY A 45 -25.83 6.80 -19.43
CA GLY A 45 -26.76 6.55 -18.33
C GLY A 45 -26.62 5.20 -17.64
N SER A 46 -25.73 4.32 -18.11
CA SER A 46 -25.41 3.07 -17.41
C SER A 46 -24.86 3.34 -16.00
N PRO A 47 -25.35 2.64 -14.96
CA PRO A 47 -24.82 2.82 -13.60
C PRO A 47 -23.35 2.40 -13.53
N PRO A 48 -22.52 3.08 -12.70
CA PRO A 48 -21.14 2.67 -12.50
C PRO A 48 -21.10 1.23 -11.97
N THR A 49 -20.12 0.47 -12.44
CA THR A 49 -19.99 -0.94 -12.09
C THR A 49 -18.57 -1.23 -11.60
N LEU A 50 -18.42 -1.71 -10.37
CA LEU A 50 -17.15 -2.17 -9.83
C LEU A 50 -17.01 -3.68 -10.06
N ALA A 51 -15.99 -4.09 -10.80
CA ALA A 51 -15.64 -5.49 -10.96
C ALA A 51 -14.61 -5.89 -9.91
N LEU A 52 -14.96 -6.84 -9.06
CA LEU A 52 -14.10 -7.38 -8.00
C LEU A 52 -13.22 -8.51 -8.55
N ALA A 53 -12.10 -8.76 -7.88
CA ALA A 53 -11.23 -9.88 -8.18
C ALA A 53 -11.92 -11.26 -8.05
N SER A 54 -13.00 -11.34 -7.27
CA SER A 54 -13.85 -12.53 -7.07
C SER A 54 -14.86 -12.77 -8.20
N GLU A 55 -14.72 -12.09 -9.35
CA GLU A 55 -15.66 -12.06 -10.48
C GLU A 55 -17.04 -11.46 -10.17
N GLN A 56 -17.31 -11.13 -8.90
CA GLN A 56 -18.49 -10.40 -8.48
C GLN A 56 -18.48 -8.96 -9.02
N ARG A 57 -19.66 -8.44 -9.32
CA ARG A 57 -19.86 -7.06 -9.78
C ARG A 57 -20.79 -6.32 -8.83
N LEU A 58 -20.40 -5.12 -8.43
CA LEU A 58 -21.26 -4.18 -7.73
C LEU A 58 -21.78 -3.17 -8.73
N HIS A 59 -23.09 -2.99 -8.75
CA HIS A 59 -23.77 -2.05 -9.65
C HIS A 59 -24.37 -0.92 -8.83
N GLY A 60 -24.19 0.31 -9.30
CA GLY A 60 -24.74 1.49 -8.64
C GLY A 60 -23.72 2.22 -7.78
N ALA A 61 -23.93 3.53 -7.65
CA ALA A 61 -22.97 4.40 -6.97
C ALA A 61 -22.91 4.12 -5.45
N LEU A 62 -24.05 3.89 -4.80
CA LEU A 62 -24.13 3.73 -3.35
C LEU A 62 -23.43 2.45 -2.88
N GLU A 63 -23.61 1.36 -3.61
CA GLU A 63 -23.01 0.05 -3.35
C GLU A 63 -21.49 0.14 -3.46
N ILE A 64 -21.00 0.83 -4.49
CA ILE A 64 -19.56 1.04 -4.70
C ILE A 64 -18.99 1.92 -3.58
N LEU A 65 -19.68 3.01 -3.21
CA LEU A 65 -19.25 3.88 -2.11
C LEU A 65 -19.13 3.12 -0.78
N ARG A 66 -20.14 2.34 -0.41
CA ARG A 66 -20.13 1.51 0.81
C ARG A 66 -19.01 0.48 0.79
N TYR A 67 -18.78 -0.15 -0.36
CA TYR A 67 -17.67 -1.08 -0.52
C TYR A 67 -16.32 -0.39 -0.36
N THR A 68 -16.12 0.78 -0.98
CA THR A 68 -14.89 1.55 -0.85
C THR A 68 -14.64 2.00 0.59
N GLU A 69 -15.69 2.45 1.29
CA GLU A 69 -15.62 2.78 2.71
C GLU A 69 -15.16 1.58 3.54
N GLY A 70 -15.80 0.42 3.39
CA GLY A 70 -15.41 -0.80 4.10
C GLY A 70 -13.96 -1.21 3.80
N MET A 71 -13.52 -1.06 2.55
CA MET A 71 -12.14 -1.33 2.18
C MET A 71 -11.15 -0.37 2.84
N LEU A 72 -11.46 0.93 2.87
CA LEU A 72 -10.64 1.96 3.52
C LEU A 72 -10.55 1.73 5.03
N LEU A 73 -11.67 1.42 5.70
CA LEU A 73 -11.68 1.08 7.12
C LEU A 73 -10.87 -0.19 7.42
N SER A 74 -10.96 -1.20 6.56
CA SER A 74 -10.16 -2.42 6.71
C SER A 74 -8.66 -2.14 6.56
N GLN A 75 -8.27 -1.27 5.61
CA GLN A 75 -6.88 -0.85 5.46
C GLN A 75 -6.40 -0.06 6.68
N LEU A 76 -7.22 0.85 7.21
CA LEU A 76 -6.89 1.62 8.41
C LEU A 76 -6.58 0.70 9.60
N GLY A 77 -7.43 -0.30 9.87
CA GLY A 77 -7.17 -1.25 10.95
C GLY A 77 -5.90 -2.08 10.76
N LYS A 78 -5.49 -2.35 9.51
CA LYS A 78 -4.19 -2.99 9.22
C LYS A 78 -3.02 -2.03 9.41
N ILE A 79 -3.19 -0.76 9.06
CA ILE A 79 -2.18 0.28 9.31
C ILE A 79 -1.94 0.38 10.81
N ASP A 80 -2.99 0.47 11.63
CA ASP A 80 -2.87 0.54 13.08
C ASP A 80 -2.07 -0.64 13.65
N GLN A 81 -2.34 -1.86 13.19
CA GLN A 81 -1.56 -3.05 13.59
C GLN A 81 -0.07 -2.93 13.24
N TRP A 82 0.26 -2.38 12.07
CA TRP A 82 1.66 -2.16 11.69
C TRP A 82 2.33 -1.05 12.50
N LEU A 83 1.59 0.01 12.85
CA LEU A 83 2.08 1.07 13.72
C LEU A 83 2.39 0.54 15.12
N ASP A 84 1.53 -0.32 15.67
CA ASP A 84 1.77 -0.99 16.95
C ASP A 84 2.95 -1.98 16.87
N TYR A 85 3.19 -2.58 15.69
CA TYR A 85 4.25 -3.55 15.48
C TYR A 85 5.63 -2.93 15.23
N ALA A 86 5.70 -1.78 14.56
CA ALA A 86 6.95 -1.14 14.15
C ALA A 86 7.97 -0.88 15.29
N PRO A 87 7.58 -0.51 16.53
CA PRO A 87 8.53 -0.32 17.63
C PRO A 87 9.40 -1.54 17.96
N ARG A 88 8.97 -2.76 17.59
CA ARG A 88 9.73 -3.99 17.81
C ARG A 88 11.09 -4.01 17.12
N PHE A 89 11.28 -3.25 16.03
CA PHE A 89 12.58 -3.10 15.39
C PHE A 89 13.62 -2.39 16.27
N GLY A 90 13.17 -1.56 17.22
CA GLY A 90 14.04 -0.95 18.23
C GLY A 90 14.52 -1.93 19.30
N VAL A 91 13.77 -3.01 19.55
CA VAL A 91 14.07 -3.97 20.63
C VAL A 91 15.10 -5.00 20.17
N GLY A 92 16.23 -5.05 20.89
CA GLY A 92 17.37 -5.95 20.64
C GLY A 92 16.98 -7.40 20.32
N SER A 93 16.27 -8.01 21.26
CA SER A 93 15.87 -9.42 21.24
C SER A 93 14.76 -9.74 20.23
N GLU A 94 13.93 -8.77 19.84
CA GLU A 94 12.80 -8.99 18.93
C GLU A 94 13.16 -8.75 17.46
N PHE A 95 14.25 -8.01 17.20
CA PHE A 95 14.58 -7.51 15.87
C PHE A 95 14.63 -8.57 14.77
N GLU A 96 15.33 -9.68 14.98
CA GLU A 96 15.39 -10.74 13.96
C GLU A 96 14.04 -11.42 13.74
N GLY A 97 13.24 -11.57 14.80
CA GLY A 97 11.87 -12.08 14.71
C GLY A 97 10.98 -11.14 13.90
N ALA A 98 11.11 -9.83 14.14
CA ALA A 98 10.41 -8.79 13.40
C ALA A 98 10.80 -8.80 11.91
N CYS A 99 12.10 -8.84 11.59
CA CYS A 99 12.58 -8.93 10.22
C CYS A 99 12.02 -10.15 9.48
N ARG A 100 12.02 -11.33 10.11
CA ARG A 100 11.45 -12.55 9.53
C ARG A 100 9.95 -12.41 9.25
N PHE A 101 9.18 -11.92 10.22
CA PHE A 101 7.73 -11.75 10.07
C PHE A 101 7.40 -10.83 8.89
N VAL A 102 8.11 -9.70 8.75
CA VAL A 102 7.87 -8.78 7.64
C VAL A 102 8.36 -9.35 6.31
N ASP A 103 9.47 -10.08 6.28
CA ASP A 103 9.93 -10.77 5.06
C ASP A 103 8.88 -11.76 4.54
N GLU A 104 8.30 -12.57 5.43
CA GLU A 104 7.24 -13.52 5.10
C GLU A 104 5.97 -12.84 4.60
N HIS A 105 5.60 -11.69 5.18
CA HIS A 105 4.48 -10.87 4.69
C HIS A 105 4.75 -10.33 3.28
N LEU A 106 5.96 -9.82 3.04
CA LEU A 106 6.37 -9.22 1.76
C LEU A 106 6.65 -10.24 0.66
N LEU A 107 6.68 -11.54 0.98
CA LEU A 107 6.69 -12.60 -0.02
C LEU A 107 5.44 -12.53 -0.92
N ARG A 108 4.30 -12.13 -0.36
CA ARG A 108 3.01 -12.09 -1.07
C ARG A 108 2.52 -10.68 -1.38
N ASN A 109 3.16 -9.66 -0.81
CA ASN A 109 2.70 -8.28 -0.88
C ASN A 109 3.82 -7.36 -1.39
N THR A 110 3.45 -6.35 -2.15
CA THR A 110 4.39 -5.30 -2.59
C THR A 110 4.56 -4.22 -1.53
N PHE A 111 3.50 -3.90 -0.79
CA PHE A 111 3.47 -2.95 0.33
C PHE A 111 2.92 -3.65 1.58
N LEU A 112 3.10 -3.05 2.76
CA LEU A 112 2.60 -3.62 4.01
C LEU A 112 1.07 -3.59 4.09
N VAL A 113 0.44 -2.55 3.53
CA VAL A 113 -1.02 -2.41 3.43
C VAL A 113 -1.41 -1.89 2.05
N GLY A 114 -2.39 -2.54 1.42
CA GLY A 114 -2.92 -2.11 0.14
C GLY A 114 -1.94 -2.29 -1.02
N ASN A 115 -2.05 -1.43 -2.03
CA ASN A 115 -1.30 -1.53 -3.29
C ASN A 115 -0.42 -0.29 -3.57
N SER A 116 -0.26 0.59 -2.59
CA SER A 116 0.51 1.83 -2.67
C SER A 116 1.25 2.07 -1.37
N LEU A 117 2.27 2.93 -1.38
CA LEU A 117 2.97 3.33 -0.15
C LEU A 117 1.97 3.84 0.89
N SER A 118 2.08 3.33 2.11
CA SER A 118 1.24 3.71 3.24
C SER A 118 2.09 4.14 4.45
N ILE A 119 1.45 4.72 5.48
CA ILE A 119 2.13 5.07 6.73
C ILE A 119 2.71 3.81 7.41
N ALA A 120 2.09 2.64 7.25
CA ALA A 120 2.64 1.37 7.74
C ALA A 120 4.02 1.10 7.13
N ASP A 121 4.18 1.31 5.82
CA ASP A 121 5.45 1.12 5.14
C ASP A 121 6.52 2.06 5.68
N VAL A 122 6.18 3.34 5.86
CA VAL A 122 7.09 4.35 6.41
C VAL A 122 7.51 4.00 7.85
N ALA A 123 6.58 3.57 8.70
CA ALA A 123 6.86 3.22 10.09
C ALA A 123 7.83 2.03 10.21
N VAL A 124 7.62 0.97 9.42
CA VAL A 124 8.52 -0.18 9.41
C VAL A 124 9.87 0.17 8.76
N TRP A 125 9.85 0.93 7.67
CA TRP A 125 11.06 1.33 6.95
C TRP A 125 11.97 2.17 7.85
N THR A 126 11.41 3.16 8.53
CA THR A 126 12.14 4.01 9.49
C THR A 126 12.59 3.22 10.72
N GLY A 127 11.81 2.24 11.19
CA GLY A 127 12.23 1.32 12.26
C GLY A 127 13.47 0.50 11.89
N LEU A 128 13.56 0.02 10.65
CA LEU A 128 14.75 -0.68 10.14
C LEU A 128 15.94 0.26 9.97
N GLU A 129 15.72 1.46 9.43
CA GLU A 129 16.79 2.43 9.26
C GLU A 129 17.36 2.88 10.62
N GLY A 130 16.49 3.07 11.62
CA GLY A 130 16.86 3.35 13.00
C GLY A 130 17.60 2.21 13.70
N ALA A 131 17.44 0.97 13.25
CA ALA A 131 18.23 -0.16 13.76
C ALA A 131 19.70 -0.14 13.28
N GLY A 132 20.06 0.76 12.35
CA GLY A 132 21.42 1.11 12.00
C GLY A 132 22.27 -0.07 11.51
N LEU A 133 23.48 -0.21 12.06
CA LEU A 133 24.45 -1.24 11.65
C LEU A 133 23.90 -2.68 11.70
N ARG A 134 22.97 -2.94 12.61
CA ARG A 134 22.31 -4.25 12.75
C ARG A 134 21.46 -4.57 11.52
N TRP A 135 20.66 -3.61 11.05
CA TRP A 135 19.93 -3.76 9.79
C TRP A 135 20.88 -3.82 8.59
N GLN A 136 21.88 -2.93 8.53
CA GLN A 136 22.82 -2.90 7.40
C GLN A 136 23.61 -4.21 7.24
N SER A 137 23.93 -4.88 8.35
CA SER A 137 24.56 -6.21 8.33
C SER A 137 23.62 -7.28 7.75
N LEU A 138 22.36 -7.32 8.19
CA LEU A 138 21.37 -8.26 7.67
C LEU A 138 20.99 -7.99 6.22
N ARG A 139 20.94 -6.72 5.81
CA ARG A 139 20.63 -6.32 4.43
C ARG A 139 21.65 -6.83 3.43
N LYS A 140 22.92 -6.98 3.83
CA LYS A 140 23.99 -7.59 3.03
C LYS A 140 23.97 -9.12 3.04
N SER A 141 23.18 -9.73 3.92
CA SER A 141 23.01 -11.19 3.99
C SER A 141 21.96 -11.69 2.98
N LYS A 142 21.85 -13.02 2.84
CA LYS A 142 20.81 -13.67 2.02
C LYS A 142 19.53 -14.04 2.79
N LYS A 143 19.38 -13.62 4.06
CA LYS A 143 18.34 -14.15 4.97
C LYS A 143 16.93 -13.62 4.70
N TYR A 144 16.78 -12.32 4.46
CA TYR A 144 15.47 -11.63 4.35
C TYR A 144 15.34 -10.91 3.01
N GLN A 145 15.36 -11.66 1.90
CA GLN A 145 15.45 -11.07 0.56
C GLN A 145 14.21 -10.26 0.16
N ASN A 146 13.02 -10.64 0.62
CA ASN A 146 11.79 -9.90 0.31
C ASN A 146 11.77 -8.56 1.05
N LEU A 147 12.21 -8.56 2.31
CA LEU A 147 12.37 -7.35 3.12
C LEU A 147 13.43 -6.42 2.52
N VAL A 148 14.58 -6.97 2.10
CA VAL A 148 15.63 -6.17 1.45
C VAL A 148 15.16 -5.58 0.14
N ARG A 149 14.47 -6.36 -0.71
CA ARG A 149 13.88 -5.87 -1.97
C ARG A 149 12.94 -4.69 -1.71
N TRP A 150 12.00 -4.87 -0.79
CA TRP A 150 11.02 -3.85 -0.42
C TRP A 150 11.68 -2.59 0.14
N PHE A 151 12.62 -2.75 1.08
CA PHE A 151 13.34 -1.63 1.69
C PHE A 151 14.08 -0.80 0.65
N ASN A 152 14.74 -1.46 -0.31
CA ASN A 152 15.48 -0.82 -1.40
C ASN A 152 14.55 -0.11 -2.40
N SER A 153 13.43 -0.75 -2.75
CA SER A 153 12.40 -0.18 -3.63
C SER A 153 11.84 1.10 -3.02
N ILE A 154 11.46 1.09 -1.74
CA ILE A 154 10.98 2.29 -1.04
C ILE A 154 12.03 3.41 -1.05
N ALA A 155 13.27 3.09 -0.70
CA ALA A 155 14.36 4.06 -0.65
C ALA A 155 14.65 4.70 -2.02
N THR A 156 14.40 3.98 -3.12
CA THR A 156 14.69 4.44 -4.47
C THR A 156 13.50 5.19 -5.09
N GLU A 157 12.30 4.63 -4.96
CA GLU A 157 11.09 5.15 -5.59
C GLU A 157 10.50 6.36 -4.84
N TYR A 158 10.77 6.48 -3.55
CA TYR A 158 10.23 7.54 -2.69
C TYR A 158 11.33 8.39 -2.04
N ASP A 159 12.54 8.42 -2.62
CA ASP A 159 13.68 9.19 -2.12
C ASP A 159 13.34 10.67 -1.88
N ALA A 160 12.59 11.30 -2.78
CA ALA A 160 12.19 12.70 -2.64
C ALA A 160 11.40 12.98 -1.35
N VAL A 161 10.62 12.01 -0.87
CA VAL A 161 9.83 12.13 0.37
C VAL A 161 10.67 11.74 1.59
N LEU A 162 11.55 10.75 1.46
CA LEU A 162 12.31 10.20 2.58
C LEU A 162 13.60 10.97 2.89
N SER A 163 14.26 11.54 1.89
CA SER A 163 15.56 12.22 2.03
C SER A 163 15.51 13.48 2.92
N GLU A 164 14.45 14.28 2.82
CA GLU A 164 14.20 15.41 3.72
C GLU A 164 14.04 14.94 5.18
N PHE A 165 13.28 13.87 5.39
CA PHE A 165 13.07 13.30 6.72
C PHE A 165 14.36 12.72 7.31
N ILE A 166 15.11 11.93 6.54
CA ILE A 166 16.36 11.30 6.99
C ILE A 166 17.43 12.36 7.28
N SER A 167 17.55 13.39 6.44
CA SER A 167 18.53 14.47 6.66
C SER A 167 18.23 15.29 7.91
N THR A 168 16.95 15.51 8.22
CA THR A 168 16.51 16.31 9.37
C THR A 168 16.51 15.53 10.68
N TYR A 169 16.09 14.25 10.66
CA TYR A 169 15.80 13.47 11.86
C TYR A 169 16.58 12.14 11.96
N GLY A 170 17.13 11.62 10.87
CA GLY A 170 17.73 10.27 10.80
C GLY A 170 19.06 10.07 11.54
N LYS A 171 19.66 11.14 12.10
CA LYS A 171 20.96 11.08 12.78
C LYS A 171 20.93 11.10 14.31
N ARG A 172 19.76 11.08 14.97
CA ARG A 172 19.70 11.09 16.45
C ARG A 172 19.48 9.70 17.02
N GLY A 173 20.55 8.92 17.09
CA GLY A 173 20.67 7.89 18.13
C GLY A 173 20.91 8.56 19.49
N PRO A 174 20.54 7.93 20.63
CA PRO A 174 20.69 8.54 21.94
C PRO A 174 22.19 8.64 22.29
N THR A 175 22.68 9.86 22.53
CA THR A 175 23.80 10.06 23.44
C THR A 175 23.31 9.70 24.83
N PHE A 176 23.66 8.50 25.29
CA PHE A 176 23.63 8.19 26.71
C PHE A 176 24.77 8.99 27.35
N GLU A 177 24.43 10.07 28.06
CA GLU A 177 25.27 10.62 29.13
C GLU A 177 25.07 9.81 30.41
#